data_AF-A0A3B9XYV6-F1
#
_entry.id   AF-A0A3B9XYV6-F1
#
_cell.length_a   1.000
_cell.length_b   1.000
_cell.length_c   1.000
_cell.angle_alpha   90.00
_cell.angle_beta   90.00
_cell.angle_gamma   90.00
#
_symmetry.space_group_name_H-M   'P 1'
#
loop_
_entity.id
_entity.type
_entity.pdbx_description
1 polymer ?
#
loop_
_entity_poly.entity_id
_entity_poly.type
_entity_poly.pdbx_seq_one_letter_code
_entity_poly.pdbx_strand_id
1 'polypeptide(L)' 'RQSEVNRMLGKVDELSVKDDSVNIPYTIGETVKVIDGPFNGFNGTVEKINEEKRKLEVMVKIFGRKTPLELSYMQVEKV' A
#
# COMPACT_ATOMS: atom_id res chain seq x y z
N ARG A 1 26.61 34.12 -32.36
CA ARG A 1 26.86 33.71 -30.97
C ARG A 1 25.84 34.40 -30.05
N GLN A 2 24.68 33.79 -29.80
CA GLN A 2 23.75 34.21 -28.74
C GLN A 2 22.66 33.15 -28.42
N SER A 3 22.88 31.90 -28.83
CA SER A 3 21.82 30.88 -28.98
C SER A 3 21.69 29.90 -27.80
N GLU A 4 22.43 30.12 -26.70
CA GLU A 4 22.66 29.10 -25.66
C GLU A 4 22.11 29.46 -24.26
N VAL A 5 21.65 30.69 -24.03
CA VAL A 5 21.25 31.14 -22.68
C VAL A 5 19.87 30.66 -22.23
N ASN A 6 18.92 30.42 -23.14
CA ASN A 6 17.55 30.01 -22.79
C ASN A 6 17.34 28.48 -22.66
N ARG A 7 18.41 27.68 -22.59
CA ARG A 7 18.31 26.23 -22.26
C ARG A 7 18.67 25.92 -20.79
N MET A 8 19.10 26.94 -20.03
CA MET A 8 19.54 26.79 -18.63
C MET A 8 18.52 27.28 -17.58
N LEU A 9 17.31 27.64 -18.01
CA LEU A 9 16.10 27.28 -17.27
C LEU A 9 15.64 25.96 -17.95
N GLY A 10 15.94 24.77 -17.43
CA GLY A 10 15.76 24.42 -16.03
C GLY A 10 14.27 24.54 -15.74
N LYS A 11 13.42 23.59 -16.15
CA LYS A 11 13.21 22.30 -15.48
C LYS A 11 13.09 22.40 -13.94
N VAL A 12 12.63 23.56 -13.46
CA VAL A 12 12.04 23.68 -12.13
C VAL A 12 10.62 23.09 -12.16
N ASP A 13 10.32 22.29 -11.14
CA ASP A 13 8.98 22.01 -10.64
C ASP A 13 7.89 21.49 -11.61
N GLU A 14 8.19 20.42 -12.34
CA GLU A 14 7.19 19.41 -12.75
C GLU A 14 7.58 17.98 -12.28
N LEU A 15 8.40 17.90 -11.22
CA LEU A 15 8.81 16.65 -10.56
C LEU A 15 8.73 16.74 -9.02
N SER A 16 8.32 17.88 -8.47
CA SER A 16 8.40 18.25 -7.06
C SER A 16 7.15 17.95 -6.22
N VAL A 17 6.16 17.26 -6.79
CA VAL A 17 5.06 16.64 -6.02
C VAL A 17 4.89 15.16 -6.38
N LYS A 18 6.01 14.48 -6.62
CA LYS A 18 6.06 13.02 -6.42
C LYS A 18 6.21 12.80 -4.92
N ASP A 19 5.10 12.99 -4.21
CA ASP A 19 5.09 12.99 -2.76
C ASP A 19 5.56 11.64 -2.19
N ASP A 20 6.47 11.70 -1.20
CA ASP A 20 7.05 10.56 -0.50
C ASP A 20 6.07 9.94 0.52
N SER A 21 4.78 10.27 0.40
CA SER A 21 3.67 9.34 0.65
C SER A 21 4.10 7.90 0.36
N VAL A 22 4.23 7.12 1.43
CA VAL A 22 4.43 5.68 1.34
C VAL A 22 3.19 5.13 0.64
N ASN A 23 3.32 4.84 -0.65
CA ASN A 23 2.17 4.53 -1.50
C ASN A 23 1.62 3.13 -1.17
N ILE A 24 0.85 3.06 -0.09
CA ILE A 24 0.23 1.84 0.43
C ILE A 24 -0.79 1.36 -0.62
N PRO A 25 -0.56 0.20 -1.27
CA PRO A 25 -1.36 -0.22 -2.43
C PRO A 25 -2.73 -0.81 -2.05
N TYR A 26 -3.18 -0.55 -0.81
CA TYR A 26 -4.30 -1.18 -0.13
C TYR A 26 -5.29 -0.14 0.36
N THR A 27 -6.59 -0.43 0.26
CA THR A 27 -7.68 0.47 0.71
C THR A 27 -8.53 -0.22 1.78
N ILE A 28 -9.16 0.52 2.68
CA ILE A 28 -10.18 -0.04 3.59
C ILE A 28 -11.38 -0.52 2.77
N GLY A 29 -11.90 -1.71 3.10
CA GLY A 29 -12.92 -2.44 2.34
C GLY A 29 -12.37 -3.31 1.20
N GLU A 30 -11.07 -3.24 0.92
CA GLU A 30 -10.44 -4.04 -0.14
C GLU A 30 -10.22 -5.50 0.27
N THR A 31 -10.29 -6.41 -0.70
CA THR A 31 -10.01 -7.84 -0.47
C THR A 31 -8.54 -8.13 -0.72
N VAL A 32 -7.90 -8.77 0.26
CA VAL A 32 -6.51 -9.20 0.20
C VAL A 32 -6.41 -10.69 0.53
N LYS A 33 -5.44 -11.35 -0.08
CA LYS A 33 -5.08 -12.74 0.18
C LYS A 33 -3.85 -12.77 1.07
N VAL A 34 -3.87 -13.58 2.12
CA VAL A 34 -2.71 -13.79 2.99
C VAL A 34 -1.71 -14.70 2.27
N ILE A 35 -0.46 -14.27 2.17
CA ILE A 35 0.63 -14.99 1.48
C ILE A 35 1.74 -15.49 2.40
N ASP A 36 1.64 -15.24 3.71
CA ASP A 36 2.63 -15.67 4.72
C ASP A 36 1.98 -16.20 6.01
N GLY A 37 2.74 -16.95 6.79
CA GLY A 37 2.35 -17.44 8.12
C GLY A 37 1.26 -18.53 8.12
N PRO A 38 0.71 -18.87 9.30
CA PRO A 38 -0.25 -19.96 9.47
C PRO A 38 -1.63 -19.68 8.85
N PHE A 39 -1.83 -18.49 8.27
CA PHE A 39 -3.05 -18.10 7.57
C PHE A 39 -2.84 -17.90 6.07
N ASN A 40 -1.68 -18.32 5.52
CA ASN A 40 -1.44 -18.35 4.07
C ASN A 40 -2.60 -19.03 3.31
N GLY A 41 -3.00 -18.45 2.18
CA GLY A 41 -4.05 -18.96 1.31
C GLY A 41 -5.47 -18.53 1.69
N PHE A 42 -5.68 -17.96 2.87
CA PHE A 42 -6.97 -17.36 3.24
C PHE A 42 -7.14 -15.96 2.62
N ASN A 43 -8.38 -15.63 2.25
CA ASN A 43 -8.77 -14.29 1.83
C ASN A 43 -9.44 -13.55 3.00
N GLY A 44 -9.22 -12.24 3.10
CA GLY A 44 -9.87 -11.36 4.07
C GLY A 44 -10.07 -9.95 3.53
N THR A 45 -10.80 -9.13 4.29
CA THR A 45 -11.08 -7.73 3.95
C THR A 45 -10.26 -6.81 4.86
N VAL A 46 -9.64 -5.78 4.30
CA VAL A 46 -8.94 -4.74 5.09
C VAL A 46 -9.99 -3.89 5.81
N GLU A 47 -10.13 -4.03 7.13
CA GLU A 47 -11.00 -3.17 7.94
C GLU A 47 -10.28 -1.87 8.35
N LYS A 48 -8.95 -1.90 8.47
CA LYS A 48 -8.14 -0.75 8.91
C LYS A 48 -6.71 -0.80 8.38
N ILE A 49 -6.12 0.36 8.20
CA ILE A 49 -4.71 0.54 7.85
C ILE A 49 -4.02 1.26 9.02
N ASN A 50 -2.84 0.80 9.42
CA ASN A 50 -1.96 1.51 10.34
C ASN A 50 -0.64 1.82 9.62
N GLU A 51 -0.56 3.05 9.12
CA GLU A 51 0.53 3.54 8.27
C GLU A 51 1.85 3.67 9.06
N GLU A 52 1.76 4.21 10.29
CA GLU A 52 2.90 4.38 11.22
C GLU A 52 3.64 3.04 11.49
N LYS A 53 2.88 1.96 11.70
CA LYS A 53 3.41 0.62 11.99
C LYS A 53 3.58 -0.26 10.75
N ARG A 54 3.14 0.22 9.57
CA ARG A 54 3.11 -0.50 8.29
C ARG A 54 2.33 -1.83 8.35
N LYS A 55 1.14 -1.79 8.96
CA LYS A 55 0.26 -2.95 9.16
C LYS A 55 -1.17 -2.71 8.67
N LEU A 56 -1.88 -3.82 8.48
CA LEU A 56 -3.29 -3.90 8.11
C LEU A 56 -4.04 -4.71 9.17
N GLU A 57 -5.23 -4.25 9.54
CA GLU A 57 -6.21 -5.06 10.27
C GLU A 57 -7.11 -5.75 9.24
N VAL A 58 -6.89 -7.05 9.05
CA VAL A 58 -7.56 -7.85 8.02
C VAL A 58 -8.56 -8.79 8.67
N MET A 59 -9.83 -8.66 8.31
CA MET A 59 -10.90 -9.54 8.75
C MET A 59 -10.97 -10.78 7.86
N VAL A 60 -10.50 -11.92 8.37
CA VAL A 60 -10.54 -13.22 7.68
C VAL A 60 -11.77 -14.02 8.15
N LYS A 61 -12.39 -14.78 7.24
CA LYS A 61 -13.55 -15.64 7.55
C LYS A 61 -13.15 -17.12 7.63
N ILE A 62 -12.86 -17.60 8.84
CA ILE A 62 -12.40 -18.97 9.10
C ILE A 62 -13.52 -19.78 9.77
N PHE A 63 -13.89 -20.95 9.21
CA PHE A 63 -15.01 -21.80 9.67
C PHE A 63 -16.32 -21.02 9.94
N GLY A 64 -16.62 -20.05 9.08
CA GLY A 64 -17.80 -19.18 9.20
C GLY A 64 -17.68 -18.07 10.24
N ARG A 65 -16.67 -18.11 11.13
CA ARG A 65 -16.38 -17.07 12.12
C ARG A 65 -15.57 -15.94 11.49
N LYS A 66 -15.81 -14.71 11.96
CA LYS A 66 -15.01 -13.52 11.64
C LYS A 66 -13.83 -13.46 12.61
N THR A 67 -12.60 -13.39 12.11
CA THR A 67 -11.36 -13.31 12.89
C THR A 67 -10.51 -12.14 12.37
N PRO A 68 -10.34 -11.06 13.15
CA PRO A 68 -9.40 -9.99 12.80
C PRO A 68 -7.97 -10.46 13.02
N LEU A 69 -7.09 -10.15 12.07
CA LEU A 69 -5.65 -10.42 12.12
C LEU A 69 -4.88 -9.13 11.83
N GLU A 70 -3.82 -8.85 12.58
CA GLU A 70 -2.90 -7.74 12.32
C GLU A 70 -1.73 -8.26 11.45
N LEU A 71 -1.68 -7.87 10.18
CA LEU A 71 -0.74 -8.39 9.18
C LEU A 71 0.12 -7.27 8.58
N SER A 72 1.36 -7.58 8.21
CA SER A 72 2.27 -6.63 7.56
C SER A 72 2.00 -6.56 6.04
N TYR A 73 2.32 -5.45 5.38
CA TYR A 73 2.10 -5.30 3.92
C TYR A 73 2.79 -6.37 3.04
N MET A 74 3.83 -7.04 3.55
CA MET A 74 4.56 -8.14 2.88
C MET A 74 3.92 -9.51 3.09
N GLN A 75 2.93 -9.63 3.97
CA GLN A 75 2.27 -10.88 4.35
C GLN A 75 0.91 -11.05 3.66
N VAL A 76 0.50 -10.07 2.86
CA VAL A 76 -0.71 -10.08 2.04
C VAL A 76 -0.40 -9.66 0.61
N GLU A 77 -1.29 -10.03 -0.30
CA GLU A 77 -1.29 -9.70 -1.72
C GLU A 77 -2.69 -9.21 -2.11
N LYS A 78 -2.76 -8.28 -3.06
CA LYS A 78 -4.03 -7.75 -3.59
C LYS A 78 -4.71 -8.80 -4.48
N VAL A 79 -6.04 -8.93 -4.37
CA VAL A 79 -6.87 -9.85 -5.18
C VAL A 79 -7.55 -9.10 -6.32
#